data_AF-A0A497XAL4-F1
#
_entry.id   AF-A0A497XAL4-F1
#
_cell.length_a   1.000
_cell.length_b   1.000
_cell.length_c   1.000
_cell.angle_alpha   90.00
_cell.angle_beta   90.00
_cell.angle_gamma   90.00
#
_symmetry.space_group_name_H-M   'P 1'
#
loop_
_entity.id
_entity.type
_entity.pdbx_description
1 polymer ?
#
loop_
_entity_poly.entity_id
_entity_poly.type
_entity_poly.pdbx_seq_one_letter_code
_entity_poly.pdbx_strand_id
1 'polypeptide(L)'
;MSHLATMFAGITLGAFGWGISHWVSGQFEPLDSGAGFLATQIVLAPAAAIAGYRKGIAASFVLVVGGYIGLNGYAYVFGGSESRVWAMRGAISTLLLIIVPAVAGLLGGVAKRLVTRFRRGNETPS
;
A
#
# COMPACT_ATOMS: atom_id res chain seq x y z
N MET A 1 -1.21 9.14 -17.56
CA MET A 1 -2.20 8.94 -16.46
C MET A 1 -1.73 9.77 -15.28
N SER A 2 -2.53 10.74 -14.85
CA SER A 2 -2.24 11.57 -13.68
C SER A 2 -2.18 10.71 -12.40
N HIS A 3 -1.51 11.21 -11.36
CA HIS A 3 -1.53 10.55 -10.04
C HIS A 3 -2.96 10.39 -9.50
N LEU A 4 -3.86 11.30 -9.85
CA LEU A 4 -5.28 11.19 -9.53
C LEU A 4 -5.92 9.93 -10.13
N ALA A 5 -5.67 9.65 -11.41
CA ALA A 5 -6.18 8.44 -12.05
C ALA A 5 -5.57 7.17 -11.46
N THR A 6 -4.30 7.21 -11.06
CA THR A 6 -3.64 6.10 -10.35
C THR A 6 -4.23 5.88 -8.96
N MET A 7 -4.60 6.96 -8.25
CA MET A 7 -5.28 6.90 -6.96
C MET A 7 -6.66 6.25 -7.10
N PHE A 8 -7.48 6.69 -8.06
CA PHE A 8 -8.80 6.10 -8.31
C PHE A 8 -8.70 4.62 -8.72
N ALA A 9 -7.72 4.26 -9.56
CA ALA A 9 -7.47 2.86 -9.87
C ALA A 9 -7.14 2.04 -8.61
N GLY A 10 -6.32 2.59 -7.71
CA GLY A 10 -6.06 2.01 -6.39
C GLY A 10 -7.35 1.80 -5.60
N ILE A 11 -8.15 2.84 -5.40
CA ILE A 11 -9.41 2.78 -4.63
C ILE A 11 -10.32 1.68 -5.18
N THR A 12 -10.54 1.64 -6.49
CA THR A 12 -11.38 0.62 -7.13
C THR A 12 -10.83 -0.78 -6.90
N LEU A 13 -9.51 -0.98 -7.07
CA LEU A 13 -8.87 -2.28 -6.86
C LEU A 13 -8.93 -2.73 -5.40
N GLY A 14 -8.81 -1.80 -4.46
CA GLY A 14 -8.94 -2.07 -3.02
C GLY A 14 -10.33 -2.54 -2.65
N ALA A 15 -11.35 -1.80 -3.08
CA ALA A 15 -12.75 -2.19 -2.88
C ALA A 15 -13.07 -3.54 -3.56
N PHE A 16 -12.55 -3.75 -4.77
CA PHE A 16 -12.70 -5.02 -5.48
C PHE A 16 -12.01 -6.18 -4.77
N GLY A 17 -10.81 -5.96 -4.20
CA GLY A 17 -10.11 -6.96 -3.39
C GLY A 17 -10.93 -7.42 -2.17
N TRP A 18 -11.66 -6.49 -1.55
CA TRP A 18 -12.62 -6.85 -0.49
C TRP A 18 -13.75 -7.72 -1.02
N GLY A 19 -14.32 -7.38 -2.17
CA GLY A 19 -15.34 -8.19 -2.82
C GLY A 19 -14.85 -9.62 -3.07
N ILE A 20 -13.65 -9.79 -3.63
CA ILE A 20 -13.07 -11.11 -3.91
C ILE A 20 -12.77 -11.89 -2.63
N SER A 21 -12.30 -11.23 -1.56
CA SER A 21 -11.92 -11.96 -0.35
C SER A 21 -13.07 -12.79 0.19
N HIS A 22 -14.30 -12.28 0.09
CA HIS A 22 -15.50 -13.01 0.51
C HIS A 22 -15.69 -14.34 -0.23
N TRP A 23 -15.44 -14.35 -1.53
CA TRP A 23 -15.60 -15.54 -2.37
C TRP A 23 -14.50 -16.57 -2.11
N VAL A 24 -13.30 -16.12 -1.72
CA VAL A 24 -12.15 -16.98 -1.49
C VAL A 24 -12.14 -17.57 -0.07
N SER A 25 -12.51 -16.78 0.94
CA SER A 25 -12.44 -17.21 2.34
C SER A 25 -13.77 -17.72 2.91
N GLY A 26 -14.89 -17.42 2.26
CA GLY A 26 -16.23 -17.61 2.83
C GLY A 26 -16.54 -16.67 4.01
N GLN A 27 -15.58 -15.83 4.42
CA GLN A 27 -15.75 -14.82 5.47
C GLN A 27 -16.11 -13.49 4.82
N PHE A 28 -16.96 -12.69 5.47
CA PHE A 28 -17.27 -11.36 4.95
C PHE A 28 -16.04 -10.44 4.95
N GLU A 29 -15.13 -10.62 5.91
CA GLU A 29 -13.99 -9.74 6.11
C GLU A 29 -12.67 -10.38 5.61
N PRO A 30 -11.87 -9.66 4.80
CA PRO A 30 -10.59 -10.17 4.32
C PRO A 30 -9.59 -10.45 5.45
N LEU A 31 -9.67 -9.70 6.56
CA LEU A 31 -8.72 -9.80 7.66
C LEU A 31 -9.01 -10.97 8.62
N ASP A 32 -10.21 -11.54 8.55
CA ASP A 32 -10.62 -12.69 9.39
C ASP A 32 -10.00 -14.01 8.92
N SER A 33 -9.33 -14.00 7.76
CA SER A 33 -8.68 -15.18 7.23
C SER A 33 -7.40 -14.82 6.46
N GLY A 34 -6.37 -15.64 6.62
CA GLY A 34 -5.16 -15.51 5.80
C GLY A 34 -5.47 -15.59 4.30
N ALA A 35 -6.46 -16.40 3.91
CA ALA A 35 -6.89 -16.54 2.52
C ALA A 35 -7.52 -15.26 1.95
N GLY A 36 -8.41 -14.61 2.70
CA GLY A 36 -9.03 -13.33 2.28
C GLY A 36 -8.01 -12.20 2.21
N PHE A 37 -7.07 -12.16 3.16
CA PHE A 37 -5.97 -11.21 3.16
C PHE A 37 -5.09 -11.39 1.92
N LEU A 38 -4.65 -12.62 1.65
CA LEU A 38 -3.82 -12.93 0.48
C LEU A 38 -4.53 -12.65 -0.84
N ALA A 39 -5.83 -12.95 -0.94
CA ALA A 39 -6.64 -12.63 -2.12
C ALA A 39 -6.61 -11.12 -2.42
N THR A 40 -6.74 -10.30 -1.39
CA THR A 40 -6.63 -8.84 -1.49
C THR A 40 -5.23 -8.40 -1.97
N GLN A 41 -4.16 -9.00 -1.43
CA GLN A 41 -2.79 -8.69 -1.84
C GLN A 41 -2.50 -9.12 -3.28
N ILE A 42 -3.05 -10.24 -3.74
CA ILE A 42 -2.89 -10.73 -5.13
C ILE A 42 -3.54 -9.78 -6.13
N VAL A 43 -4.57 -9.04 -5.74
CA VAL A 43 -5.16 -7.98 -6.59
C VAL A 43 -4.28 -6.73 -6.60
N LEU A 44 -3.83 -6.26 -5.43
CA LEU A 44 -3.13 -4.98 -5.31
C LEU A 44 -1.64 -5.05 -5.70
N ALA A 45 -0.92 -6.12 -5.35
CA ALA A 45 0.53 -6.21 -5.53
C ALA A 45 0.96 -6.19 -7.01
N PRO A 46 0.34 -6.95 -7.94
CA PRO A 46 0.67 -6.88 -9.36
C PRO A 46 0.38 -5.48 -9.94
N ALA A 47 -0.75 -4.87 -9.56
CA ALA A 47 -1.11 -3.53 -10.01
C ALA A 47 -0.09 -2.47 -9.53
N ALA A 48 0.33 -2.56 -8.27
CA ALA A 48 1.36 -1.70 -7.70
C ALA A 48 2.72 -1.91 -8.38
N ALA A 49 3.10 -3.16 -8.68
CA ALA A 49 4.33 -3.47 -9.41
C ALA A 49 4.30 -2.91 -10.85
N ILE A 50 3.20 -3.08 -11.57
CA ILE A 50 3.02 -2.53 -12.93
C ILE A 50 3.07 -1.01 -12.90
N ALA A 51 2.40 -0.37 -11.94
CA ALA A 51 2.44 1.08 -11.78
C ALA A 51 3.87 1.57 -11.47
N GLY A 52 4.60 0.87 -10.61
CA GLY A 52 6.00 1.14 -10.29
C GLY A 52 6.92 1.02 -11.50
N TYR A 53 6.79 -0.07 -12.25
CA TYR A 53 7.59 -0.33 -13.45
C TYR A 53 7.33 0.70 -14.56
N ARG A 54 6.06 1.05 -14.82
CA ARG A 54 5.69 1.91 -15.95
C ARG A 54 5.78 3.41 -15.67
N LYS A 55 5.61 3.83 -14.41
CA LYS A 55 5.43 5.24 -14.03
C LYS A 55 6.28 5.66 -12.82
N GLY A 56 7.13 4.77 -12.33
CA GLY A 56 8.00 5.00 -11.19
C GLY A 56 7.34 4.76 -9.84
N ILE A 57 8.18 4.77 -8.80
CA ILE A 57 7.81 4.40 -7.44
C ILE A 57 6.68 5.25 -6.86
N ALA A 58 6.59 6.53 -7.23
CA ALA A 58 5.54 7.43 -6.78
C ALA A 58 4.15 6.97 -7.25
N ALA A 59 4.04 6.44 -8.47
CA ALA A 59 2.78 5.90 -8.96
C ALA A 59 2.39 4.61 -8.24
N SER A 60 3.37 3.73 -7.95
CA SER A 60 3.14 2.54 -7.13
C SER A 60 2.62 2.90 -5.74
N PHE A 61 3.28 3.87 -5.09
CA PHE A 61 2.88 4.35 -3.77
C PHE A 61 1.46 4.92 -3.77
N VAL A 62 1.14 5.80 -4.72
CA VAL A 62 -0.21 6.38 -4.86
C VAL A 62 -1.27 5.30 -5.09
N LEU A 63 -0.97 4.28 -5.88
CA LEU A 63 -1.88 3.16 -6.12
C LEU A 63 -2.13 2.39 -4.83
N VAL A 64 -1.08 2.07 -4.06
CA VAL A 64 -1.19 1.34 -2.79
C VAL A 64 -1.99 2.13 -1.77
N VAL A 65 -1.72 3.44 -1.62
CA VAL A 65 -2.50 4.34 -0.76
C VAL A 65 -3.98 4.30 -1.15
N GLY A 66 -4.28 4.44 -2.45
CA GLY A 66 -5.65 4.34 -2.96
C GLY A 66 -6.28 2.99 -2.66
N GLY A 67 -5.54 1.90 -2.87
CA GLY A 67 -5.94 0.53 -2.54
C GLY A 67 -6.44 0.41 -1.12
N TYR A 68 -5.65 0.86 -0.15
CA TYR A 68 -6.09 0.78 1.24
C TYR A 68 -7.24 1.74 1.57
N ILE A 69 -7.32 2.92 0.95
CA ILE A 69 -8.51 3.78 1.08
C ILE A 69 -9.76 3.03 0.60
N GLY A 70 -9.66 2.34 -0.55
CA GLY A 70 -10.75 1.53 -1.10
C GLY A 70 -11.18 0.38 -0.19
N LEU A 71 -10.21 -0.36 0.38
CA LEU A 71 -10.47 -1.43 1.35
C LEU A 71 -11.23 -0.90 2.57
N ASN A 72 -10.69 0.13 3.23
CA ASN A 72 -11.29 0.68 4.45
C ASN A 72 -12.63 1.36 4.15
N GLY A 73 -12.75 2.04 3.01
CA GLY A 73 -14.00 2.66 2.56
C GLY A 73 -15.10 1.62 2.30
N TYR A 74 -14.77 0.52 1.62
CA TYR A 74 -15.72 -0.57 1.39
C TYR A 74 -16.20 -1.18 2.71
N ALA A 75 -15.28 -1.50 3.62
CA ALA A 75 -15.58 -2.01 4.95
C ALA A 75 -16.51 -1.09 5.74
N TYR A 76 -16.28 0.22 5.65
CA TYR A 76 -17.06 1.20 6.39
C TYR A 76 -18.50 1.35 5.83
N VAL A 77 -18.63 1.40 4.49
CA VAL A 77 -19.90 1.62 3.80
C VAL A 77 -20.78 0.36 3.84
N PHE A 78 -20.21 -0.80 3.57
CA PHE A 78 -20.95 -2.05 3.36
C PHE A 78 -20.83 -3.04 4.53
N GLY A 79 -19.93 -2.82 5.48
CA GLY A 79 -19.77 -3.68 6.64
C GLY A 79 -20.73 -3.39 7.79
N GLY A 80 -20.86 -4.37 8.68
CA GLY A 80 -21.64 -4.26 9.92
C GLY A 80 -21.00 -3.33 10.95
N SER A 81 -21.65 -3.15 12.11
CA SER A 81 -21.11 -2.33 13.20
C SER A 81 -19.74 -2.80 13.69
N GLU A 82 -19.51 -4.11 13.68
CA GLU A 82 -18.22 -4.73 14.02
C GLU A 82 -17.16 -4.45 12.94
N SER A 83 -17.50 -4.67 11.66
CA SER A 83 -16.63 -4.40 10.52
C SER A 83 -16.17 -2.95 10.43
N ARG A 84 -16.99 -1.98 10.87
CA ARG A 84 -16.62 -0.55 10.92
C ARG A 84 -15.54 -0.24 11.96
N VAL A 85 -15.56 -0.92 13.10
CA VAL A 85 -14.50 -0.80 14.13
C VAL A 85 -13.20 -1.41 13.60
N TRP A 86 -13.31 -2.53 12.89
CA TRP A 86 -12.17 -3.14 12.20
C TRP A 86 -11.67 -2.31 11.01
N ALA A 87 -12.52 -1.59 10.29
CA ALA A 87 -12.10 -0.62 9.28
C ALA A 87 -11.22 0.49 9.88
N MET A 88 -11.55 0.94 11.10
CA MET A 88 -10.71 1.90 11.82
C MET A 88 -9.35 1.28 12.20
N ARG A 89 -9.33 0.02 12.66
CA ARG A 89 -8.07 -0.72 12.92
C ARG A 89 -7.27 -0.98 11.65
N GLY A 90 -7.95 -1.34 10.56
CA GLY A 90 -7.39 -1.53 9.23
C GLY A 90 -6.76 -0.25 8.72
N ALA A 91 -7.38 0.91 8.94
CA ALA A 91 -6.82 2.21 8.60
C ALA A 91 -5.55 2.52 9.40
N ILE A 92 -5.49 2.18 10.70
CA ILE A 92 -4.29 2.34 11.53
C ILE A 92 -3.17 1.39 11.05
N SER A 93 -3.48 0.12 10.79
CA SER A 93 -2.53 -0.87 10.28
C SER A 93 -2.01 -0.50 8.89
N THR A 94 -2.89 0.00 8.02
CA THR A 94 -2.55 0.58 6.71
C THR A 94 -1.56 1.72 6.86
N LEU A 95 -1.82 2.63 7.80
CA LEU A 95 -0.94 3.75 8.10
C LEU A 95 0.45 3.24 8.49
N LEU A 96 0.55 2.20 9.33
CA LEU A 96 1.82 1.59 9.68
C LEU A 96 2.51 0.93 8.48
N LEU A 97 1.77 0.22 7.63
CA LEU A 97 2.31 -0.43 6.42
C LEU A 97 2.76 0.57 5.35
N ILE A 98 2.29 1.82 5.40
CA ILE A 98 2.73 2.91 4.52
C ILE A 98 3.89 3.69 5.17
N ILE A 99 3.78 4.00 6.46
CA ILE A 99 4.78 4.76 7.21
C ILE A 99 6.08 3.97 7.31
N VAL A 100 6.06 2.68 7.67
CA VAL A 100 7.28 1.90 7.91
C VAL A 100 8.17 1.84 6.64
N PRO A 101 7.66 1.48 5.45
CA PRO A 101 8.48 1.52 4.23
C PRO A 101 8.91 2.93 3.84
N ALA A 102 8.06 3.95 4.05
CA ALA A 102 8.41 5.33 3.75
C ALA A 102 9.55 5.83 4.63
N VAL A 103 9.49 5.58 5.95
CA VAL A 103 10.55 5.90 6.91
C VAL A 103 11.83 5.14 6.58
N ALA A 104 11.74 3.84 6.30
CA ALA A 104 12.90 3.04 5.89
C ALA A 104 13.56 3.60 4.61
N GLY A 105 12.75 3.98 3.61
CA GLY A 105 13.23 4.61 2.38
C GLY A 105 13.92 5.96 2.62
N LEU A 106 13.37 6.81 3.49
CA LEU A 106 13.98 8.08 3.89
C LEU A 106 15.32 7.85 4.59
N LEU A 107 15.37 6.94 5.57
CA LEU A 107 16.59 6.61 6.29
C LEU A 107 17.68 6.05 5.36
N GLY A 108 17.32 5.14 4.45
CA GLY A 108 18.24 4.62 3.43
C GLY A 108 18.75 5.71 2.49
N GLY A 109 17.89 6.66 2.11
CA GLY A 109 18.28 7.82 1.30
C GLY A 109 19.28 8.74 2.00
N VAL A 110 19.07 9.01 3.30
CA VAL A 110 20.00 9.79 4.13
C VAL A 110 21.33 9.06 4.28
N ALA A 111 21.30 7.78 4.63
CA ALA A 111 22.51 6.96 4.78
C ALA A 111 23.34 6.93 3.49
N LYS A 112 22.69 6.72 2.33
CA LYS A 112 23.36 6.75 1.02
C LYS A 112 24.06 8.08 0.77
N ARG A 113 23.39 9.21 1.04
CA ARG A 113 23.97 10.57 0.87
C ARG A 113 25.17 10.79 1.77
N LEU A 114 25.11 10.34 3.02
CA LEU A 114 26.24 10.43 3.95
C LEU A 114 27.44 9.62 3.46
N VAL A 115 27.23 8.36 3.09
CA VAL A 115 28.28 7.49 2.56
C VAL A 115 28.91 8.06 1.28
N THR A 116 28.10 8.61 0.36
CA THR A 116 28.66 9.23 -0.87
C THR A 116 29.47 10.49 -0.57
N ARG A 117 29.08 11.31 0.42
CA ARG A 117 29.85 12.47 0.83
C ARG A 117 31.20 12.08 1.45
N PHE A 118 31.21 11.08 2.34
CA PHE A 118 32.45 10.56 2.93
C PHE A 118 33.40 10.02 1.87
N ARG A 119 32.90 9.23 0.91
CA ARG A 119 33.73 8.65 -0.15
C ARG A 119 34.36 9.71 -1.06
N ARG A 120 33.61 10.76 -1.43
CA ARG A 120 34.15 11.88 -2.21
C ARG A 120 35.18 12.72 -1.46
N GLY A 121 35.04 12.88 -0.14
CA GLY A 121 36.02 13.58 0.70
C GLY A 121 37.36 12.85 0.82
N ASN A 122 37.36 11.52 0.65
CA ASN A 122 38.57 10.70 0.70
C ASN A 122 39.26 10.55 -0.69
N GLU A 123 38.59 10.95 -1.78
CA GLU A 123 39.11 10.86 -3.15
C GLU A 123 39.77 12.16 -3.64
N THR A 124 39.99 13.17 -2.77
CA THR A 124 40.87 14.30 -3.06
C THR A 124 42.27 14.04 -2.48
N PRO A 125 43.25 13.61 -3.29
CA PRO A 125 44.64 13.51 -2.86
C PRO A 125 45.27 14.90 -2.89
N SER A 126 46.04 15.20 -1.85
CA SER A 126 47.08 16.24 -1.81
C SER A 126 48.13 16.05 -2.89
#